data_AF-A0A135V8T1-F1
#
_entry.id   AF-A0A135V8T1-F1
#
_cell.length_a   1.000
_cell.length_b   1.000
_cell.length_c   1.000
_cell.angle_alpha   90.00
_cell.angle_beta   90.00
_cell.angle_gamma   90.00
#
_symmetry.space_group_name_H-M   'P 1'
#
loop_
_entity.id
_entity.type
_entity.pdbx_description
1 polymer ?
#
loop_
_entity_poly.entity_id
_entity_poly.type
_entity_poly.pdbx_seq_one_letter_code
_entity_poly.pdbx_strand_id
1 'polypeptide(L)'
;MKQLGIHDYDHDESSTIFKLNRQLELYKLKVVRLAAHSRMGIDDAQKDANRALTTPIAEAMAPGYEKCGLMRGNGSVQKIKAKIEEYVLNRKVKMFRDAIRNVKDVLEDGLKMVDEDVAADIKNIGVTMYGDYILALAEKHESAHRLEEASKREMLGFLERAAEQFK
;
A
#
# COMPACT_ATOMS: atom_id res chain seq x y z
N MET A 1 -48.19 5.44 40.68
CA MET A 1 -46.96 4.64 40.47
C MET A 1 -46.17 5.28 39.34
N LYS A 2 -45.06 5.96 39.65
CA LYS A 2 -44.15 6.52 38.65
C LYS A 2 -43.21 5.40 38.20
N GLN A 3 -43.23 5.08 36.90
CA GLN A 3 -42.22 4.21 36.30
C GLN A 3 -40.85 4.89 36.46
N LEU A 4 -39.98 4.24 37.21
CA LEU A 4 -38.59 4.63 37.42
C LEU A 4 -37.76 4.07 36.26
N GLY A 5 -37.21 5.01 35.48
CA GLY A 5 -35.89 4.95 34.83
C GLY A 5 -35.43 3.61 34.26
N ILE A 6 -35.74 3.37 32.99
CA ILE A 6 -34.96 2.51 32.11
C ILE A 6 -34.90 3.21 30.75
N HIS A 7 -34.07 4.24 30.57
CA HIS A 7 -33.87 4.76 29.20
C HIS A 7 -32.60 5.54 28.87
N ASP A 8 -31.44 5.23 29.46
CA ASP A 8 -30.17 5.82 28.98
C ASP A 8 -29.03 4.79 28.77
N TYR A 9 -29.29 3.49 28.96
CA TYR A 9 -28.27 2.44 28.90
C TYR A 9 -27.74 2.14 27.48
N ASP A 10 -28.54 2.38 26.44
CA ASP A 10 -28.20 1.97 25.05
C ASP A 10 -27.39 3.02 24.26
N HIS A 11 -27.35 4.28 24.71
CA HIS A 11 -26.95 5.37 23.82
C HIS A 11 -25.42 5.44 23.60
N ASP A 12 -24.60 5.10 24.61
CA ASP A 12 -23.14 5.19 24.55
C ASP A 12 -22.49 3.93 23.90
N GLU A 13 -23.10 2.76 24.11
CA GLU A 13 -22.68 1.51 23.47
C GLU A 13 -22.94 1.55 21.95
N SER A 14 -24.07 2.13 21.54
CA SER A 14 -24.41 2.35 20.12
C SER A 14 -23.46 3.33 19.43
N SER A 15 -23.01 4.38 20.13
CA SER A 15 -22.08 5.38 19.58
C SER A 15 -20.69 4.81 19.31
N THR A 16 -20.12 4.05 20.25
CA THR A 16 -18.79 3.45 20.10
C THR A 16 -18.78 2.36 19.03
N ILE A 17 -19.81 1.50 18.99
CA ILE A 17 -19.98 0.49 17.96
C ILE A 17 -20.14 1.13 16.58
N PHE A 18 -20.90 2.23 16.47
CA PHE A 18 -21.05 2.97 15.22
C PHE A 18 -19.71 3.53 14.71
N LYS A 19 -18.88 4.09 15.60
CA LYS A 19 -17.52 4.58 15.24
C LYS A 19 -16.63 3.44 14.73
N LEU A 20 -16.59 2.30 15.43
CA LEU A 20 -15.81 1.13 15.04
C LEU A 20 -16.26 0.56 13.68
N ASN A 21 -17.57 0.45 13.46
CA ASN A 21 -18.12 0.03 12.17
C ASN A 21 -17.71 0.99 11.05
N ARG A 22 -17.75 2.31 11.31
CA ARG A 22 -17.31 3.32 10.35
C ARG A 22 -15.81 3.18 10.05
N GLN A 23 -14.97 2.97 11.05
CA GLN A 23 -13.54 2.72 10.88
C GLN A 23 -13.28 1.46 10.05
N LEU A 24 -14.02 0.38 10.30
CA LEU A 24 -13.90 -0.88 9.56
C LEU A 24 -14.20 -0.69 8.07
N GLU A 25 -15.22 0.09 7.71
CA GLU A 25 -15.49 0.47 6.32
C GLU A 25 -14.37 1.32 5.70
N LEU A 26 -13.76 2.23 6.47
CA LEU A 26 -12.59 2.99 6.00
C LEU A 26 -11.39 2.07 5.74
N TYR A 27 -11.15 1.08 6.60
CA TYR A 27 -10.08 0.10 6.40
C TYR A 27 -10.30 -0.79 5.18
N LYS A 28 -11.54 -1.24 4.94
CA LYS A 28 -11.91 -1.93 3.69
C LYS A 28 -11.56 -1.08 2.47
N LEU A 29 -11.93 0.21 2.48
CA LEU A 29 -11.61 1.13 1.39
C LEU A 29 -10.09 1.30 1.20
N LYS A 30 -9.31 1.36 2.30
CA LYS A 30 -7.84 1.42 2.23
C LYS A 30 -7.25 0.18 1.57
N VAL A 31 -7.71 -1.02 1.93
CA VAL A 31 -7.26 -2.28 1.31
C VAL A 31 -7.60 -2.33 -0.18
N VAL A 32 -8.80 -1.88 -0.57
CA VAL A 32 -9.18 -1.79 -1.99
C VAL A 32 -8.27 -0.82 -2.75
N ARG A 33 -7.95 0.34 -2.16
CA ARG A 33 -7.01 1.31 -2.75
C ARG A 33 -5.60 0.74 -2.87
N LEU A 34 -5.16 -0.09 -1.93
CA LEU A 34 -3.87 -0.74 -2.00
C LEU A 34 -3.75 -1.66 -3.22
N ALA A 35 -4.80 -2.41 -3.55
CA ALA A 35 -4.81 -3.23 -4.76
C ALA A 35 -4.71 -2.39 -6.05
N ALA A 36 -5.32 -1.20 -6.07
CA ALA A 36 -5.17 -0.26 -7.19
C ALA A 36 -3.76 0.33 -7.26
N HIS A 37 -3.16 0.67 -6.11
CA HIS A 37 -1.79 1.16 -6.02
C HIS A 37 -0.77 0.12 -6.49
N SER A 38 -0.89 -1.12 -6.02
CA SER A 38 -0.06 -2.25 -6.46
C SER A 38 -0.10 -2.44 -7.97
N ARG A 39 -1.28 -2.29 -8.59
CA ARG A 39 -1.42 -2.38 -10.05
C ARG A 39 -0.66 -1.28 -10.77
N MET A 40 -0.72 -0.03 -10.28
CA MET A 40 0.05 1.07 -10.85
C MET A 40 1.56 0.80 -10.75
N GLY A 41 2.03 0.26 -9.62
CA GLY A 41 3.43 -0.15 -9.46
C GLY A 41 3.87 -1.23 -10.46
N ILE A 42 3.00 -2.23 -10.72
CA ILE A 42 3.26 -3.24 -11.76
C ILE A 42 3.33 -2.60 -13.15
N ASP A 43 2.40 -1.69 -13.47
CA ASP A 43 2.38 -0.99 -14.77
C ASP A 43 3.66 -0.16 -14.98
N ASP A 44 4.16 0.47 -13.92
CA ASP A 44 5.41 1.24 -13.97
C ASP A 44 6.64 0.34 -14.11
N ALA A 45 6.70 -0.78 -13.39
CA ALA A 45 7.74 -1.80 -13.58
C ALA A 45 7.75 -2.35 -15.01
N GLN A 46 6.58 -2.53 -15.63
CA GLN A 46 6.49 -2.92 -17.04
C GLN A 46 7.01 -1.84 -17.99
N LYS A 47 6.72 -0.56 -17.74
CA LYS A 47 7.26 0.54 -18.54
C LYS A 47 8.78 0.60 -18.47
N ASP A 48 9.34 0.41 -17.29
CA ASP A 48 10.80 0.42 -17.10
C ASP A 48 11.46 -0.80 -17.71
N ALA A 49 10.84 -1.97 -17.60
CA ALA A 49 11.27 -3.17 -18.31
C ALA A 49 11.28 -2.97 -19.84
N ASN A 50 10.25 -2.31 -20.40
CA ASN A 50 10.22 -2.00 -21.84
C ASN A 50 11.37 -1.05 -22.24
N ARG A 51 11.75 -0.10 -21.39
CA ARG A 51 12.91 0.79 -21.61
C ARG A 51 14.23 0.03 -21.49
N ALA A 52 14.29 -0.98 -20.63
CA ALA A 52 15.47 -1.80 -20.38
C ALA A 52 15.92 -2.64 -21.60
N LEU A 53 15.09 -2.78 -22.64
CA LEU A 53 15.45 -3.41 -23.92
C LEU A 53 16.44 -2.57 -24.74
N THR A 54 16.27 -1.24 -24.74
CA THR A 54 16.96 -0.37 -25.70
C THR A 54 18.42 -0.16 -25.32
N THR A 55 18.72 0.04 -24.04
CA THR A 55 20.06 0.35 -23.55
C THR A 55 21.09 -0.76 -23.88
N PRO A 56 20.84 -2.05 -23.57
CA PRO A 56 21.81 -3.11 -23.85
C PRO A 56 22.07 -3.30 -25.35
N ILE A 57 21.04 -3.11 -26.17
CA ILE A 57 21.16 -3.19 -27.63
C ILE A 57 22.01 -2.03 -28.16
N ALA A 58 21.78 -0.81 -27.69
CA ALA A 58 22.54 0.36 -28.09
C ALA A 58 24.02 0.24 -27.71
N GLU A 59 24.30 -0.18 -26.47
CA GLU A 59 25.67 -0.43 -25.98
C GLU A 59 26.37 -1.52 -26.79
N ALA A 60 25.68 -2.63 -27.08
CA ALA A 60 26.25 -3.71 -27.86
C ALA A 60 26.50 -3.33 -29.33
N MET A 61 25.74 -2.37 -29.87
CA MET A 61 25.88 -1.84 -31.24
C MET A 61 26.95 -0.76 -31.36
N ALA A 62 27.32 -0.06 -30.28
CA ALA A 62 28.28 1.04 -30.31
C ALA A 62 29.61 0.70 -31.03
N PRO A 63 30.25 -0.47 -30.79
CA PRO A 63 31.49 -0.83 -31.50
C PRO A 63 31.29 -1.07 -33.01
N GLY A 64 30.08 -1.49 -33.40
CA GLY A 64 29.71 -1.65 -34.81
C GLY A 64 29.62 -0.29 -35.50
N TYR A 65 28.94 0.66 -34.86
CA TYR A 65 28.81 2.02 -35.37
C TYR A 65 30.14 2.77 -35.40
N GLU A 66 31.00 2.59 -34.39
CA GLU A 66 32.34 3.20 -34.35
C GLU A 66 33.18 2.78 -35.57
N LYS A 67 33.21 1.47 -35.88
CA LYS A 67 33.90 0.96 -37.08
C LYS A 67 33.34 1.53 -38.38
N CYS A 68 32.02 1.70 -38.47
CA CYS A 68 31.38 2.32 -39.62
C CYS A 68 31.73 3.82 -39.74
N GLY A 69 31.86 4.54 -38.62
CA GLY A 69 32.21 5.96 -38.61
C GLY A 69 33.61 6.27 -39.15
N LEU A 70 34.51 5.28 -39.14
CA LEU A 70 35.87 5.39 -39.70
C LEU A 70 35.92 5.18 -41.23
N MET A 71 34.86 4.64 -41.84
CA MET A 71 34.83 4.34 -43.27
C MET A 71 34.55 5.58 -44.12
N ARG A 72 35.44 5.90 -45.06
CA ARG A 72 35.33 7.07 -45.96
C ARG A 72 35.65 6.72 -47.42
N GLY A 73 35.24 7.59 -48.34
CA GLY A 73 35.53 7.48 -49.78
C GLY A 73 34.42 6.82 -50.60
N ASN A 74 34.68 6.65 -51.91
CA ASN A 74 33.69 6.11 -52.84
C ASN A 74 33.29 4.67 -52.48
N GLY A 75 31.98 4.39 -52.50
CA GLY A 75 31.41 3.11 -52.09
C GLY A 75 31.37 2.88 -50.57
N SER A 76 31.68 3.89 -49.75
CA SER A 76 31.62 3.79 -48.28
C SER A 76 30.26 3.35 -47.78
N VAL A 77 29.16 3.84 -48.35
CA VAL A 77 27.79 3.47 -47.96
C VAL A 77 27.57 1.97 -48.05
N GLN A 78 27.99 1.33 -49.14
CA GLN A 78 27.79 -0.10 -49.36
C GLN A 78 28.70 -0.93 -48.44
N LYS A 79 29.92 -0.46 -48.18
CA LYS A 79 30.85 -1.07 -47.21
C LYS A 79 30.31 -0.97 -45.78
N ILE A 80 29.78 0.19 -45.38
CA ILE A 80 29.16 0.44 -44.07
C ILE A 80 27.98 -0.50 -43.88
N LYS A 81 27.09 -0.60 -44.88
CA LYS A 81 25.94 -1.51 -44.84
C LYS A 81 26.37 -2.97 -44.67
N ALA A 82 27.30 -3.45 -45.50
CA ALA A 82 27.79 -4.83 -45.37
C ALA A 82 28.41 -5.09 -43.98
N LYS A 83 29.13 -4.10 -43.44
CA LYS A 83 29.80 -4.25 -42.14
C LYS A 83 28.83 -4.24 -40.96
N ILE A 84 27.80 -3.40 -40.99
CA ILE A 84 26.77 -3.38 -39.94
C ILE A 84 25.94 -4.66 -39.99
N GLU A 85 25.62 -5.17 -41.18
CA GLU A 85 24.90 -6.44 -41.38
C GLU A 85 25.70 -7.63 -40.83
N GLU A 86 26.99 -7.72 -41.18
CA GLU A 86 27.91 -8.72 -40.65
C GLU A 86 28.00 -8.65 -39.12
N TYR A 87 28.12 -7.44 -38.57
CA TYR A 87 28.21 -7.22 -37.13
C TYR A 87 26.95 -7.70 -36.39
N VAL A 88 25.76 -7.32 -36.89
CA VAL A 88 24.47 -7.72 -36.32
C VAL A 88 24.26 -9.22 -36.46
N LEU A 89 24.51 -9.82 -37.62
CA LEU A 89 24.32 -11.26 -37.84
C LEU A 89 25.09 -12.11 -36.82
N ASN A 90 26.32 -11.70 -36.51
CA ASN A 90 27.19 -12.41 -35.57
C ASN A 90 26.81 -12.20 -34.09
N ARG A 91 26.00 -11.19 -33.76
CA ARG A 91 25.74 -10.78 -32.37
C ARG A 91 24.27 -10.74 -31.97
N LYS A 92 23.33 -10.78 -32.92
CA LYS A 92 21.88 -10.63 -32.69
C LYS A 92 21.34 -11.52 -31.58
N VAL A 93 21.77 -12.79 -31.54
CA VAL A 93 21.30 -13.76 -30.53
C VAL A 93 21.81 -13.39 -29.14
N LYS A 94 23.08 -13.03 -29.04
CA LYS A 94 23.68 -12.61 -27.77
C LYS A 94 23.05 -11.30 -27.29
N MET A 95 22.98 -10.29 -28.15
CA MET A 95 22.34 -9.00 -27.85
C MET A 95 20.90 -9.17 -27.37
N PHE A 96 20.12 -10.02 -28.05
CA PHE A 96 18.76 -10.31 -27.64
C PHE A 96 18.71 -11.00 -26.27
N ARG A 97 19.54 -12.01 -26.03
CA ARG A 97 19.59 -12.69 -24.72
C ARG A 97 19.99 -11.76 -23.59
N ASP A 98 20.98 -10.90 -23.82
CA ASP A 98 21.45 -9.94 -22.82
C ASP A 98 20.38 -8.87 -22.54
N ALA A 99 19.69 -8.37 -23.56
CA ALA A 99 18.57 -7.45 -23.40
C ALA A 99 17.40 -8.09 -22.65
N ILE A 100 17.01 -9.32 -23.00
CA ILE A 100 15.93 -10.04 -22.30
C ILE A 100 16.29 -10.36 -20.86
N ARG A 101 17.57 -10.65 -20.56
CA ARG A 101 18.03 -10.81 -19.18
C ARG A 101 17.83 -9.51 -18.39
N ASN A 102 18.24 -8.38 -18.95
CA ASN A 102 18.07 -7.09 -18.30
C ASN A 102 16.58 -6.76 -18.05
N VAL A 103 15.70 -7.04 -19.02
CA VAL A 103 14.24 -6.91 -18.86
C VAL A 103 13.73 -7.78 -17.71
N LYS A 104 14.18 -9.03 -17.66
CA LYS A 104 13.80 -9.97 -16.61
C LYS A 104 14.22 -9.43 -15.23
N ASP A 105 15.47 -9.01 -15.09
CA ASP A 105 16.01 -8.50 -13.83
C ASP A 105 15.21 -7.26 -13.36
N VAL A 106 14.91 -6.33 -14.28
CA VAL A 106 14.08 -5.14 -13.99
C VAL A 106 12.65 -5.51 -13.58
N LEU A 107 12.04 -6.51 -14.21
CA LEU A 107 10.70 -6.99 -13.82
C LEU A 107 10.72 -7.67 -12.45
N GLU A 108 11.72 -8.49 -12.15
CA GLU A 108 11.87 -9.14 -10.85
C GLU A 108 12.06 -8.11 -9.74
N ASP A 109 12.91 -7.11 -9.96
CA ASP A 109 13.13 -6.01 -9.02
C ASP A 109 11.86 -5.17 -8.82
N GLY A 110 11.18 -4.81 -9.91
CA GLY A 110 9.92 -4.05 -9.84
C GLY A 110 8.81 -4.80 -9.10
N LEU A 111 8.66 -6.10 -9.35
CA LEU A 111 7.69 -6.93 -8.62
C LEU A 111 8.04 -7.05 -7.14
N LYS A 112 9.32 -7.19 -6.81
CA LYS A 112 9.79 -7.23 -5.42
C LYS A 112 9.49 -5.93 -4.69
N MET A 113 9.73 -4.78 -5.32
CA MET A 113 9.38 -3.47 -4.74
C MET A 113 7.87 -3.35 -4.47
N VAL A 114 7.04 -3.76 -5.43
CA VAL A 114 5.57 -3.75 -5.24
C VAL A 114 5.15 -4.66 -4.08
N ASP A 115 5.75 -5.84 -3.94
CA ASP A 115 5.45 -6.75 -2.83
C ASP A 115 5.86 -6.17 -1.47
N GLU A 116 7.05 -5.58 -1.38
CA GLU A 116 7.55 -4.90 -0.17
C GLU A 116 6.64 -3.73 0.23
N ASP A 117 6.22 -2.90 -0.72
CA ASP A 117 5.31 -1.77 -0.50
C ASP A 117 3.93 -2.26 -0.01
N VAL A 118 3.36 -3.27 -0.67
CA VAL A 118 2.06 -3.85 -0.28
C VAL A 118 2.13 -4.46 1.11
N ALA A 119 3.19 -5.20 1.43
CA ALA A 119 3.39 -5.78 2.74
C ALA A 119 3.51 -4.71 3.83
N ALA A 120 4.25 -3.62 3.57
CA ALA A 120 4.38 -2.50 4.48
C ALA A 120 3.03 -1.81 4.73
N ASP A 121 2.25 -1.56 3.67
CA ASP A 121 0.94 -0.92 3.77
C ASP A 121 -0.09 -1.78 4.51
N ILE A 122 -0.14 -3.09 4.24
CA ILE A 122 -1.01 -4.02 4.98
C ILE A 122 -0.64 -4.02 6.48
N LYS A 123 0.65 -4.05 6.79
CA LYS A 123 1.13 -3.99 8.18
C LYS A 123 0.71 -2.69 8.86
N ASN A 124 0.86 -1.55 8.18
CA ASN A 124 0.46 -0.24 8.69
C ASN A 124 -1.06 -0.19 8.93
N ILE A 125 -1.86 -0.72 8.01
CA ILE A 125 -3.31 -0.86 8.19
C ILE A 125 -3.61 -1.67 9.45
N GLY A 126 -2.97 -2.84 9.62
CA GLY A 126 -3.19 -3.71 10.78
C GLY A 126 -2.82 -3.05 12.11
N VAL A 127 -1.67 -2.36 12.18
CA VAL A 127 -1.25 -1.63 13.39
C VAL A 127 -2.24 -0.52 13.73
N THR A 128 -2.68 0.24 12.73
CA THR A 128 -3.64 1.34 12.95
C THR A 128 -5.01 0.79 13.38
N MET A 129 -5.49 -0.29 12.74
CA MET A 129 -6.73 -0.98 13.11
C MET A 129 -6.71 -1.45 14.57
N TYR A 130 -5.60 -2.05 14.99
CA TYR A 130 -5.43 -2.50 16.37
C TYR A 130 -5.44 -1.31 17.35
N GLY A 131 -4.74 -0.23 17.03
CA GLY A 131 -4.74 0.98 17.83
C GLY A 131 -6.14 1.57 18.01
N ASP A 132 -6.89 1.72 16.92
CA ASP A 132 -8.28 2.21 16.94
C ASP A 132 -9.19 1.33 17.81
N TYR A 133 -9.03 0.01 17.73
CA TYR A 133 -9.80 -0.94 18.54
C TYR A 133 -9.49 -0.81 20.04
N ILE A 134 -8.20 -0.72 20.41
CA ILE A 134 -7.79 -0.54 21.81
C ILE A 134 -8.28 0.81 22.36
N LEU A 135 -8.21 1.88 21.57
CA LEU A 135 -8.75 3.18 21.96
C LEU A 135 -10.26 3.11 22.22
N ALA A 136 -11.02 2.47 21.32
CA ALA A 136 -12.47 2.30 21.51
C ALA A 136 -12.81 1.47 22.76
N LEU A 137 -12.00 0.45 23.09
CA LEU A 137 -12.16 -0.33 24.32
C LEU A 137 -11.86 0.52 25.58
N ALA A 138 -10.82 1.35 25.54
CA ALA A 138 -10.48 2.24 26.63
C ALA A 138 -11.60 3.28 26.87
N GLU A 139 -12.11 3.90 25.80
CA GLU A 139 -13.26 4.82 25.85
C GLU A 139 -14.47 4.14 26.50
N LYS A 140 -14.78 2.89 26.12
CA LYS A 140 -15.87 2.11 26.71
C LYS A 140 -15.68 1.90 28.21
N HIS A 141 -14.47 1.52 28.63
CA HIS A 141 -14.17 1.27 30.05
C HIS A 141 -14.29 2.56 30.88
N GLU A 142 -13.77 3.68 30.38
CA GLU A 142 -13.88 4.98 31.06
C GLU A 142 -15.33 5.46 31.18
N SER A 143 -16.13 5.28 30.12
CA SER A 143 -17.57 5.58 30.17
C SER A 143 -18.30 4.72 31.21
N ALA A 144 -18.05 3.42 31.26
CA ALA A 144 -18.65 2.53 32.25
C ALA A 144 -18.28 2.95 33.68
N HIS A 145 -17.01 3.30 33.92
CA HIS A 145 -16.54 3.77 35.22
C HIS A 145 -17.23 5.08 35.65
N ARG A 146 -17.36 6.05 34.73
CA ARG A 146 -18.07 7.32 34.99
C ARG A 146 -19.54 7.09 35.33
N LEU A 147 -20.19 6.15 34.64
CA LEU A 147 -21.59 5.79 34.91
C LEU A 147 -21.75 5.17 36.30
N GLU A 148 -20.86 4.24 36.68
CA GLU A 148 -20.86 3.61 37.98
C GLU A 148 -20.69 4.64 39.11
N GLU A 149 -19.74 5.58 38.96
CA GLU A 149 -19.56 6.67 39.91
C GLU A 149 -20.79 7.57 40.05
N ALA A 150 -21.44 7.90 38.92
CA ALA A 150 -22.65 8.72 38.93
C ALA A 150 -23.80 7.99 39.66
N SER A 151 -23.98 6.69 39.39
CA SER A 151 -24.98 5.86 40.06
C SER A 151 -24.72 5.74 41.56
N LYS A 152 -23.46 5.55 41.98
CA LYS A 152 -23.07 5.54 43.39
C LYS A 152 -23.42 6.86 44.10
N ARG A 153 -23.16 8.00 43.45
CA ARG A 153 -23.49 9.33 44.01
C ARG A 153 -25.00 9.51 44.16
N GLU A 154 -25.78 9.09 43.16
CA GLU A 154 -27.25 9.18 43.22
C GLU A 154 -27.82 8.30 44.33
N MET A 155 -27.32 7.06 44.46
CA MET A 155 -27.73 6.13 45.51
C MET A 155 -27.41 6.66 46.90
N LEU A 156 -26.21 7.23 47.11
CA LEU A 156 -25.84 7.87 48.37
C LEU A 156 -26.81 9.01 48.73
N GLY A 157 -27.11 9.90 47.78
CA GLY A 157 -28.07 10.97 48.02
C GLY A 157 -29.50 10.47 48.28
N PHE A 158 -29.90 9.32 47.71
CA PHE A 158 -31.16 8.68 48.06
C PHE A 158 -31.14 8.13 49.50
N LEU A 159 -30.08 7.44 49.90
CA LEU A 159 -29.94 6.86 51.23
C LEU A 159 -29.90 7.93 52.32
N GLU A 160 -29.24 9.06 52.08
CA GLU A 160 -29.21 10.21 53.00
C GLU A 160 -30.62 10.78 53.21
N ARG A 161 -31.38 11.02 52.14
CA ARG A 161 -32.77 11.50 52.22
C ARG A 161 -33.70 10.49 52.90
N ALA A 162 -33.50 9.19 52.67
CA ALA A 162 -34.27 8.15 53.35
C ALA A 162 -33.96 8.13 54.86
N ALA A 163 -32.69 8.28 55.25
CA ALA A 163 -32.27 8.34 56.65
C ALA A 163 -32.86 9.54 57.40
N GLU A 164 -33.10 10.66 56.73
CA GLU A 164 -33.80 11.82 57.30
C GLU A 164 -35.30 11.55 57.57
N GLN A 165 -35.94 10.68 56.79
CA GLN A 165 -37.37 10.35 56.95
C GLN A 165 -37.66 9.30 58.03
N PHE A 166 -36.64 8.57 58.49
CA PHE A 166 -36.75 7.54 59.53
C PHE A 166 -36.21 8.00 60.90
N LYS A 167 -35.93 9.31 61.06
CA LYS A 167 -35.70 9.96 62.36
C LYS A 167 -36.98 10.59 62.89
#